data_AF-A0A7Z2YC71-F1
#
_entry.id   AF-A0A7Z2YC71-F1
#
_cell.length_a   1.000
_cell.length_b   1.000
_cell.length_c   1.000
_cell.angle_alpha   90.00
_cell.angle_beta   90.00
_cell.angle_gamma   90.00
#
_symmetry.space_group_name_H-M   'P 1'
#
loop_
_entity.id
_entity.type
_entity.pdbx_description
1 polymer ?
#
loop_
_entity_poly.entity_id
_entity_poly.type
_entity_poly.pdbx_seq_one_letter_code
_entity_poly.pdbx_strand_id
1 'polypeptide(L)'
;MDSKYVRFGRYREIVLDTKLDTTTQREQFFHELCHAIRHVGKQTMMPEAFRELQERDARHFTLYAALPYHMVKNYDLEDPDLLDRWAYDFKVSYELCEERLEQIKRRVCCTNHF
;
A
#
# COMPACT_ATOMS: atom_id res chain seq x y z
N MET A 1 18.83 4.67 -3.70
CA MET A 1 18.22 6.00 -3.91
C MET A 1 16.81 5.81 -3.49
N ASP A 2 16.29 6.61 -2.57
CA ASP A 2 14.98 6.36 -2.01
C ASP A 2 13.91 6.33 -3.10
N SER A 3 12.96 5.41 -2.94
CA SER A 3 11.84 5.27 -3.86
C SER A 3 11.03 6.56 -3.93
N LYS A 4 10.60 6.92 -5.14
CA LYS A 4 9.84 8.14 -5.37
C LYS A 4 9.15 8.15 -6.73
N TYR A 5 8.01 8.79 -6.77
CA TYR A 5 7.35 9.24 -7.98
C TYR A 5 7.89 10.62 -8.41
N VAL A 6 8.23 10.75 -9.69
CA VAL A 6 8.73 12.00 -10.26
C VAL A 6 7.92 12.38 -11.50
N ARG A 7 7.63 13.69 -11.62
CA ARG A 7 6.90 14.27 -12.74
C ARG A 7 7.63 15.50 -13.30
N PHE A 8 8.00 15.42 -14.58
CA PHE A 8 8.60 16.53 -15.33
C PHE A 8 7.75 16.84 -16.57
N GLY A 9 6.89 17.86 -16.47
CA GLY A 9 5.93 18.18 -17.54
C GLY A 9 4.98 17.02 -17.80
N ARG A 10 5.11 16.40 -18.99
CA ARG A 10 4.36 15.19 -19.39
C ARG A 10 5.05 13.88 -19.02
N TYR A 11 6.35 13.92 -18.71
CA TYR A 11 7.11 12.75 -18.29
C TYR A 11 6.76 12.38 -16.84
N ARG A 12 6.62 11.08 -16.60
CA ARG A 12 6.27 10.48 -15.31
C ARG A 12 7.08 9.22 -15.11
N GLU A 13 7.70 9.08 -13.95
CA GLU A 13 8.49 7.89 -13.58
C GLU A 13 8.23 7.51 -12.13
N ILE A 14 8.30 6.21 -11.87
CA ILE A 14 8.41 5.65 -10.53
C ILE A 14 9.82 5.08 -10.43
N VAL A 15 10.58 5.56 -9.46
CA VAL A 15 11.93 5.07 -9.15
C VAL A 15 11.83 4.23 -7.88
N LEU A 16 12.42 3.04 -7.91
CA LEU A 16 12.46 2.13 -6.76
C LEU A 16 13.89 1.98 -6.23
N ASP A 17 14.04 1.86 -4.91
CA ASP A 17 15.35 1.63 -4.30
C ASP A 17 15.80 0.17 -4.48
N THR A 18 16.78 -0.02 -5.36
CA THR A 18 17.31 -1.34 -5.71
C THR A 18 18.07 -2.04 -4.58
N LYS A 19 18.31 -1.35 -3.46
CA LYS A 19 18.96 -1.92 -2.28
C LYS A 19 18.02 -2.74 -1.40
N LEU A 20 16.71 -2.54 -1.58
CA LEU A 20 15.68 -3.23 -0.82
C LEU A 20 15.39 -4.58 -1.46
N ASP A 21 14.86 -5.52 -0.69
CA ASP A 21 14.41 -6.79 -1.22
C ASP A 21 13.15 -6.61 -2.11
N THR A 22 12.76 -7.67 -2.82
CA THR A 22 11.69 -7.61 -3.82
C THR A 22 10.31 -7.34 -3.21
N THR A 23 10.02 -7.82 -1.99
CA THR A 23 8.70 -7.58 -1.38
C THR A 23 8.59 -6.12 -0.94
N THR A 24 9.65 -5.57 -0.32
CA THR A 24 9.71 -4.15 0.04
C THR A 24 9.63 -3.24 -1.19
N GLN A 25 10.33 -3.57 -2.29
CA GLN A 25 10.23 -2.81 -3.54
C GLN A 25 8.82 -2.82 -4.11
N ARG A 26 8.10 -3.95 -4.01
CA ARG A 26 6.71 -4.06 -4.48
C ARG A 26 5.77 -3.17 -3.68
N GLU A 27 5.97 -3.08 -2.37
CA GLU A 27 5.18 -2.19 -1.51
C GLU A 27 5.42 -0.72 -1.84
N GLN A 28 6.69 -0.35 -2.02
CA GLN A 28 7.06 0.99 -2.46
C GLN A 28 6.50 1.31 -3.85
N PHE A 29 6.45 0.34 -4.76
CA PHE A 29 5.81 0.54 -6.05
C PHE A 29 4.34 0.94 -5.91
N PHE A 30 3.56 0.26 -5.06
CA PHE A 30 2.16 0.63 -4.83
C PHE A 30 2.03 2.00 -4.14
N HIS A 31 2.95 2.33 -3.24
CA HIS A 31 3.01 3.64 -2.58
C HIS A 31 3.24 4.76 -3.62
N GLU A 32 4.27 4.63 -4.46
CA GLU A 32 4.57 5.59 -5.51
C GLU A 32 3.51 5.64 -6.60
N LEU A 33 2.87 4.51 -6.88
CA LEU A 33 1.71 4.46 -7.76
C LEU A 33 0.60 5.36 -7.22
N CYS A 34 0.32 5.33 -5.90
CA CYS A 34 -0.64 6.24 -5.27
C CYS A 34 -0.30 7.71 -5.55
N HIS A 35 0.96 8.09 -5.35
CA HIS A 35 1.42 9.44 -5.67
C HIS A 35 1.19 9.79 -7.14
N ALA A 36 1.41 8.85 -8.05
CA ALA A 36 1.21 9.07 -9.48
C ALA A 36 -0.26 9.25 -9.87
N ILE A 37 -1.17 8.50 -9.24
CA ILE A 37 -2.59 8.45 -9.64
C ILE A 37 -3.50 9.40 -8.85
N ARG A 38 -3.22 9.65 -7.58
CA ARG A 38 -4.13 10.35 -6.65
C ARG A 38 -3.61 11.68 -6.16
N HIS A 39 -2.30 11.90 -6.18
CA HIS A 39 -1.69 13.10 -5.63
C HIS A 39 -1.27 14.09 -6.72
N VAL A 40 -1.46 15.37 -6.42
CA VAL A 40 -1.03 16.50 -7.25
C VAL A 40 -0.27 17.51 -6.41
N GLY A 41 0.58 18.29 -7.07
CA GLY A 41 1.40 19.32 -6.44
C GLY A 41 2.88 18.94 -6.36
N LYS A 42 3.74 19.96 -6.21
CA LYS A 42 5.17 19.76 -5.91
C LYS A 42 5.31 19.65 -4.40
N GLN A 43 5.73 18.48 -3.89
CA GLN A 43 5.89 18.25 -2.43
C GLN A 43 6.76 19.30 -1.74
N THR A 44 7.75 19.87 -2.43
CA THR A 44 8.64 20.91 -1.88
C THR A 44 7.95 22.25 -1.58
N MET A 45 6.78 22.50 -2.17
CA MET A 45 6.00 23.73 -1.98
C MET A 45 4.73 23.49 -1.14
N MET A 46 4.56 22.28 -0.61
CA MET A 46 3.36 21.85 0.09
C MET A 46 3.53 22.01 1.60
N PRO A 47 2.55 22.59 2.31
CA PRO A 47 2.59 22.65 3.77
C PRO A 47 2.71 21.24 4.37
N GLU A 48 3.39 21.13 5.50
CA GLU A 48 3.71 19.85 6.16
C GLU A 48 2.46 18.97 6.37
N ALA A 49 1.38 19.52 6.92
CA ALA A 49 0.14 18.79 7.15
C ALA A 49 -0.47 18.20 5.86
N PHE A 50 -0.32 18.86 4.71
CA PHE A 50 -0.79 18.32 3.42
C PHE A 50 0.12 17.19 2.93
N ARG A 51 1.43 17.27 3.18
CA ARG A 51 2.35 16.17 2.87
C ARG A 51 1.99 14.95 3.72
N GLU A 52 1.85 15.11 5.03
CA GLU A 52 1.46 14.03 5.93
C GLU A 52 0.14 13.36 5.53
N LEU A 53 -0.83 14.16 5.08
CA LEU A 53 -2.09 13.65 4.56
C LEU A 53 -1.88 12.76 3.33
N GLN A 54 -1.06 13.19 2.37
CA GLN A 54 -0.73 12.39 1.17
C GLN A 54 0.02 11.12 1.54
N GLU A 55 1.01 11.19 2.43
CA GLU A 55 1.76 10.02 2.89
C GLU A 55 0.84 9.00 3.59
N ARG A 56 -0.13 9.48 4.38
CA ARG A 56 -1.12 8.62 5.02
C ARG A 56 -2.07 7.99 4.00
N ASP A 57 -2.52 8.73 2.99
CA ASP A 57 -3.35 8.18 1.91
C ASP A 57 -2.58 7.13 1.09
N ALA A 58 -1.30 7.39 0.79
CA ALA A 58 -0.44 6.46 0.07
C ALA A 58 -0.22 5.16 0.85
N ARG A 59 0.06 5.22 2.16
CA ARG A 59 0.14 4.01 3.01
C ARG A 59 -1.15 3.21 3.00
N HIS A 60 -2.30 3.87 3.17
CA HIS A 60 -3.59 3.19 3.10
C HIS A 60 -3.85 2.59 1.71
N PHE A 61 -3.53 3.32 0.63
CA PHE A 61 -3.67 2.82 -0.73
C PHE A 61 -2.84 1.56 -0.97
N THR A 62 -1.59 1.52 -0.48
CA THR A 62 -0.71 0.34 -0.60
C THR A 62 -1.39 -0.93 -0.10
N LEU A 63 -2.06 -0.88 1.06
CA LEU A 63 -2.81 -2.03 1.60
C LEU A 63 -3.88 -2.55 0.63
N TYR A 64 -4.66 -1.65 0.02
CA TYR A 64 -5.73 -2.04 -0.93
C TYR A 64 -5.17 -2.52 -2.26
N ALA A 65 -4.12 -1.87 -2.75
CA ALA A 65 -3.55 -2.17 -4.05
C ALA A 65 -2.74 -3.47 -4.03
N ALA A 66 -2.00 -3.72 -2.95
CA ALA A 66 -1.23 -4.94 -2.74
C ALA A 66 -2.10 -6.16 -2.42
N LEU A 67 -3.15 -5.96 -1.60
CA LEU A 67 -4.05 -7.02 -1.12
C LEU A 67 -5.52 -6.64 -1.40
N PRO A 68 -5.95 -6.70 -2.68
CA PRO A 68 -7.29 -6.30 -3.07
C PRO A 68 -8.37 -7.16 -2.42
N TYR A 69 -9.40 -6.52 -1.86
CA TYR A 69 -10.46 -7.22 -1.10
C TYR A 69 -11.09 -8.39 -1.87
N HIS A 70 -11.36 -8.19 -3.16
CA HIS A 70 -12.00 -9.21 -3.99
C HIS A 70 -11.14 -10.47 -4.23
N MET A 71 -9.82 -10.39 -4.00
CA MET A 71 -8.91 -11.53 -4.05
C MET A 71 -8.78 -12.17 -2.68
N VAL A 72 -8.52 -11.37 -1.63
CA VAL A 72 -8.28 -11.88 -0.28
C VAL A 72 -9.53 -12.47 0.38
N LYS A 73 -10.74 -12.05 -0.02
CA LYS A 73 -12.00 -12.60 0.49
C LYS A 73 -12.23 -14.09 0.14
N ASN A 74 -11.44 -14.64 -0.79
CA ASN A 74 -11.54 -16.04 -1.20
C ASN A 74 -10.69 -16.98 -0.33
N TYR A 75 -9.91 -16.42 0.60
CA TYR A 75 -9.13 -17.18 1.57
C TYR A 75 -9.99 -17.44 2.82
N ASP A 76 -9.66 -18.52 3.53
CA ASP A 76 -10.18 -18.75 4.88
C ASP A 76 -9.47 -17.81 5.85
N LEU A 77 -10.22 -16.94 6.54
CA LEU A 77 -9.64 -15.94 7.45
C LEU A 77 -9.24 -16.53 8.82
N GLU A 78 -9.70 -17.75 9.13
CA GLU A 78 -9.38 -18.47 10.37
C GLU A 78 -8.19 -19.42 10.21
N ASP A 79 -7.62 -19.46 9.00
CA ASP A 79 -6.46 -20.28 8.68
C ASP A 79 -5.19 -19.77 9.40
N PRO A 80 -4.51 -20.63 10.19
CA PRO A 80 -3.31 -20.21 10.93
C PRO A 80 -2.15 -19.81 10.02
N ASP A 81 -2.10 -20.33 8.80
CA ASP A 81 -1.03 -20.04 7.83
C ASP A 81 -1.41 -18.92 6.84
N LEU A 82 -2.52 -18.21 7.09
CA LEU A 82 -3.08 -17.23 6.16
C LEU A 82 -2.08 -16.15 5.75
N LEU A 83 -1.37 -15.60 6.73
CA LEU A 83 -0.45 -14.48 6.52
C LEU A 83 0.76 -14.90 5.68
N ASP A 84 1.27 -16.11 5.89
CA ASP A 84 2.34 -16.68 5.06
C ASP A 84 1.87 -16.94 3.63
N ARG A 85 0.64 -17.46 3.45
CA ARG A 85 0.05 -17.63 2.13
C ARG A 85 -0.13 -16.29 1.43
N TRP A 86 -0.65 -15.27 2.12
CA TRP A 86 -0.80 -13.94 1.54
C TRP A 86 0.55 -13.32 1.15
N ALA A 87 1.55 -13.39 2.03
CA ALA A 87 2.89 -12.90 1.72
C ALA A 87 3.45 -13.61 0.47
N TYR A 88 3.27 -14.92 0.38
CA TYR A 88 3.69 -15.71 -0.77
C TYR A 88 2.92 -15.37 -2.05
N ASP A 89 1.58 -15.32 -2.02
CA ASP A 89 0.74 -15.16 -3.22
C ASP A 89 0.78 -13.72 -3.74
N PHE A 90 0.75 -12.73 -2.84
CA PHE A 90 0.72 -11.31 -3.20
C PHE A 90 2.14 -10.69 -3.30
N LYS A 91 3.17 -11.44 -2.90
CA LYS A 91 4.59 -11.06 -2.96
C LYS A 91 4.92 -9.80 -2.16
N VAL A 92 4.30 -9.67 -0.99
CA VAL A 92 4.49 -8.56 -0.05
C VAL A 92 4.99 -9.06 1.30
N SER A 93 5.38 -8.14 2.18
CA SER A 93 5.82 -8.49 3.52
C SER A 93 4.70 -9.10 4.36
N TYR A 94 5.11 -9.88 5.36
CA TYR A 94 4.19 -10.44 6.34
C TYR A 94 3.49 -9.32 7.12
N GLU A 95 4.24 -8.26 7.45
CA GLU A 95 3.79 -7.08 8.18
C GLU A 95 2.65 -6.36 7.44
N LEU A 96 2.77 -6.19 6.11
CA LEU A 96 1.69 -5.61 5.30
C LEU A 96 0.43 -6.51 5.30
N CYS A 97 0.63 -7.83 5.28
CA CYS A 97 -0.48 -8.79 5.34
C CYS A 97 -1.21 -8.71 6.69
N GLU A 98 -0.46 -8.62 7.79
CA GLU A 98 -1.01 -8.47 9.14
C GLU A 98 -1.82 -7.17 9.26
N GLU A 99 -1.25 -6.04 8.83
CA GLU A 99 -1.94 -4.74 8.84
C GLU A 99 -3.24 -4.80 8.02
N ARG A 100 -3.19 -5.45 6.86
CA ARG A 100 -4.37 -5.63 6.01
C ARG A 100 -5.44 -6.48 6.66
N LEU A 101 -5.07 -7.59 7.30
CA LEU A 101 -6.01 -8.48 7.98
C LEU A 101 -6.71 -7.75 9.12
N GLU A 102 -5.96 -7.01 9.93
CA GLU A 102 -6.51 -6.18 11.01
C GLU A 102 -7.48 -5.12 10.49
N GLN A 103 -7.15 -4.49 9.35
CA GLN A 103 -8.05 -3.53 8.71
C GLN A 103 -9.37 -4.18 8.24
N ILE A 104 -9.33 -5.41 7.73
CA ILE A 104 -10.53 -6.16 7.33
C ILE A 104 -11.36 -6.54 8.56
N LYS A 105 -10.74 -7.09 9.60
CA LYS A 105 -11.42 -7.47 10.86
C LYS A 105 -12.15 -6.29 11.49
N ARG A 106 -11.50 -5.12 11.58
CA ARG A 106 -12.12 -3.89 12.10
C ARG A 106 -13.37 -3.49 11.32
N ARG A 107 -13.33 -3.60 9.98
CA ARG A 107 -14.48 -3.24 9.13
C ARG A 107 -15.65 -4.20 9.30
N VAL A 108 -15.39 -5.51 9.37
CA VAL A 108 -16.42 -6.53 9.61
C VAL A 108 -17.06 -6.35 10.98
N CYS A 109 -16.26 -6.10 12.03
CA CYS A 109 -16.76 -5.81 13.37
C CYS A 109 -17.69 -4.59 13.39
N CYS A 110 -17.32 -3.50 12.71
CA CYS A 110 -18.14 -2.30 12.63
C CYS A 110 -19.41 -2.46 11.76
N THR A 111 -19.48 -3.44 10.86
CA THR A 111 -20.67 -3.65 10.00
C THR A 111 -21.70 -4.60 10.62
N ASN A 112 -21.32 -5.42 11.60
CA ASN A 112 -22.23 -6.32 12.32
C ASN A 112 -23.06 -5.63 13.43
N HIS A 113 -23.23 -4.30 13.38
CA HIS A 113 -23.90 -3.49 14.41
C HIS A 113 -25.13 -2.71 13.91
N PHE A 114 -25.74 -3.16 12.81
CA PHE A 114 -27.02 -2.63 12.30
C PHE A 114 -28.02 -3.74 12.02
#